data_AF-X0W366-F1
#
_entry.id   AF-X0W366-F1
#
_cell.length_a   1.000
_cell.length_b   1.000
_cell.length_c   1.000
_cell.angle_alpha   90.00
_cell.angle_beta   90.00
_cell.angle_gamma   90.00
#
_symmetry.space_group_name_H-M   'P 1'
#
loop_
_entity.id
_entity.type
_entity.pdbx_description
1 polymer ?
#
loop_
_entity_poly.entity_id
_entity_poly.type
_entity_poly.pdbx_seq_one_letter_code
_entity_poly.pdbx_strand_id
1 'polypeptide(L)'
;FTAFYGKPWHRNSIGERFAQRFPSINTMLRALKADNYRRAAWTMQHEESSLFIGRVCRRLMRERPDIPVFTIHDSILTTRPFVPFVEGVLRNEFEQIGVRPAFEQEEYR
;
A
#
# COMPACT_ATOMS: atom_id res chain seq x y z
N PHE A 1 -7.57 7.67 11.51
CA PHE A 1 -6.55 8.37 10.72
C PHE A 1 -5.74 9.42 11.50
N THR A 2 -6.37 10.28 12.31
CA THR A 2 -5.70 11.41 13.00
C THR A 2 -4.65 10.99 14.03
N ALA A 3 -4.76 9.79 14.63
CA ALA A 3 -3.79 9.30 15.61
C ALA A 3 -2.40 8.97 15.00
N PHE A 4 -2.33 8.60 13.72
CA PHE A 4 -1.09 8.16 13.07
C PHE A 4 -0.59 9.07 11.96
N TYR A 5 -1.44 9.86 11.31
CA TYR A 5 -1.01 10.77 10.23
C TYR A 5 -1.40 12.24 10.50
N GLY A 6 -1.84 12.53 11.73
CA GLY A 6 -2.17 13.87 12.19
C GLY A 6 -0.97 14.61 12.78
N LYS A 7 -1.21 15.88 13.17
CA LYS A 7 -0.20 16.72 13.82
C LYS A 7 0.22 16.12 15.18
N PRO A 8 1.51 16.20 15.55
CA PRO A 8 2.07 15.52 16.72
C PRO A 8 1.51 16.01 18.07
N TRP A 9 0.86 17.16 18.10
CA TRP A 9 0.34 17.81 19.31
C TRP A 9 -0.99 17.23 19.80
N HIS A 10 -1.63 16.35 19.02
CA HIS A 10 -2.87 15.67 19.43
C HIS A 10 -2.55 14.41 20.23
N ARG A 11 -2.35 14.54 21.54
CA ARG A 11 -2.37 13.39 22.46
C ARG A 11 -3.80 12.85 22.52
N ASN A 12 -3.95 11.58 22.19
CA ASN A 12 -5.19 10.84 22.41
C ASN A 12 -4.85 9.46 22.99
N SER A 13 -5.81 8.88 23.71
CA SER A 13 -5.66 7.58 24.38
C SER A 13 -5.32 6.44 23.43
N ILE A 14 -5.67 6.57 22.14
CA ILE A 14 -5.35 5.60 21.08
C ILE A 14 -3.84 5.60 20.78
N GLY A 15 -3.24 6.78 20.63
CA GLY A 15 -1.80 6.91 20.36
C GLY A 15 -0.95 6.38 21.51
N GLU A 16 -1.38 6.58 22.76
CA GLU A 16 -0.70 6.05 23.95
C GLU A 16 -0.77 4.52 24.01
N ARG A 17 -1.95 3.94 23.82
CA ARG A 17 -2.12 2.47 23.76
C ARG A 17 -1.33 1.84 22.61
N PHE A 18 -1.29 2.49 21.45
CA PHE A 18 -0.48 2.03 20.33
C PHE A 18 1.01 2.04 20.66
N ALA A 19 1.51 3.13 21.26
CA ALA A 19 2.92 3.22 21.65
C ALA A 19 3.32 2.14 22.67
N GLN A 20 2.40 1.75 23.56
CA GLN A 20 2.62 0.64 24.50
C GLN A 20 2.63 -0.71 23.80
N ARG A 21 1.70 -0.94 22.86
CA ARG A 21 1.56 -2.25 22.18
C ARG A 21 2.60 -2.48 21.08
N PHE A 22 3.01 -1.41 20.39
CA PHE A 22 3.90 -1.42 19.23
C PHE A 22 5.04 -0.39 19.38
N PRO A 23 5.91 -0.54 20.39
CA PRO A 23 6.91 0.47 20.73
C PRO A 23 7.91 0.72 19.60
N SER A 24 8.35 -0.32 18.90
CA SER A 24 9.28 -0.20 17.77
C SER A 24 8.67 0.60 16.60
N ILE A 25 7.44 0.28 16.22
CA ILE A 25 6.73 0.98 15.15
C ILE A 25 6.46 2.43 15.54
N ASN A 26 6.06 2.69 16.79
CA ASN A 26 5.86 4.04 17.29
C ASN A 26 7.16 4.87 17.24
N THR A 27 8.30 4.29 17.63
CA THR A 27 9.60 4.95 17.53
C THR A 27 9.95 5.27 16.08
N MET A 28 9.79 4.32 15.16
CA MET A 28 10.00 4.54 13.72
C MET A 28 9.10 5.66 13.17
N LEU A 29 7.80 5.62 13.48
CA LEU A 29 6.84 6.63 13.04
C LEU A 29 7.16 8.01 13.61
N ARG A 30 7.63 8.11 14.85
CA ARG A 30 8.06 9.37 15.45
C ARG A 30 9.31 9.91 14.75
N ALA A 31 10.28 9.06 14.45
CA ALA A 31 11.48 9.45 13.70
C ALA A 31 11.13 9.97 12.29
N LEU A 32 10.26 9.28 11.56
CA LEU A 32 9.80 9.72 10.24
C LEU A 32 9.09 11.07 10.27
N LYS A 33 8.37 11.36 11.36
CA LYS A 33 7.57 12.59 11.52
C LYS A 33 8.32 13.76 12.16
N ALA A 34 9.55 13.55 12.66
CA ALA A 34 10.23 14.49 13.53
C ALA A 34 10.38 15.90 12.89
N ASP A 35 10.70 15.94 11.61
CA ASP A 35 10.88 17.16 10.83
C ASP A 35 9.55 17.64 10.19
N ASN A 36 8.81 16.72 9.57
CA ASN A 36 7.53 17.00 8.95
C ASN A 36 6.56 15.84 9.22
N TYR A 37 5.47 16.12 9.94
CA TYR A 37 4.48 15.12 10.33
C TYR A 37 3.85 14.37 9.13
N ARG A 38 3.89 14.95 7.93
CA ARG A 38 3.37 14.35 6.69
C ARG A 38 4.30 13.29 6.10
N ARG A 39 5.59 13.28 6.46
CA ARG A 39 6.60 12.37 5.90
C ARG A 39 6.19 10.91 6.02
N ALA A 40 5.67 10.49 7.19
CA ALA A 40 5.20 9.11 7.35
C ALA A 40 4.12 8.74 6.33
N ALA A 41 3.16 9.63 6.07
CA ALA A 41 2.12 9.38 5.06
C ALA A 41 2.70 9.37 3.64
N TRP A 42 3.58 10.33 3.31
CA TRP A 42 4.21 10.42 2.00
C TRP A 42 5.08 9.21 1.70
N THR A 43 5.91 8.76 2.65
CA THR A 43 6.75 7.58 2.47
C THR A 43 5.90 6.35 2.16
N MET A 44 4.85 6.08 2.94
CA MET A 44 4.01 4.91 2.67
C MET A 44 3.30 4.99 1.31
N GLN A 45 2.74 6.15 0.98
CA GLN A 45 2.07 6.36 -0.31
C GLN A 45 3.05 6.25 -1.48
N HIS A 46 4.30 6.66 -1.28
CA HIS A 46 5.35 6.50 -2.27
C HIS A 46 5.73 5.02 -2.47
N GLU A 47 5.91 4.26 -1.39
CA GLU A 47 6.18 2.82 -1.49
C GLU A 47 5.02 2.07 -2.16
N GLU A 48 3.77 2.40 -1.82
CA GLU A 48 2.57 1.85 -2.46
C GLU A 48 2.57 2.13 -3.97
N SER A 49 2.76 3.39 -4.37
CA SER A 49 2.80 3.79 -5.77
C SER A 49 3.98 3.16 -6.53
N SER A 50 5.14 3.04 -5.89
CA SER A 50 6.32 2.38 -6.45
C SER A 50 6.05 0.92 -6.78
N LEU A 51 5.35 0.20 -5.89
CA LEU A 51 4.95 -1.18 -6.14
C LEU A 51 3.86 -1.28 -7.22
N PHE A 52 2.74 -0.58 -7.06
CA PHE A 52 1.58 -0.74 -7.94
C PHE A 52 1.81 -0.14 -9.33
N ILE A 53 2.24 1.11 -9.40
CA ILE A 53 2.44 1.79 -10.69
C ILE A 53 3.80 1.42 -11.27
N GLY A 54 4.85 1.52 -10.45
CA GLY A 54 6.23 1.32 -10.89
C GLY A 54 6.54 -0.13 -11.26
N ARG A 55 5.92 -1.11 -10.62
CA ARG A 55 6.23 -2.53 -10.88
C ARG A 55 5.07 -3.27 -11.51
N VAL A 56 3.94 -3.35 -10.83
CA VAL A 56 2.79 -4.16 -11.27
C VAL A 56 2.24 -3.65 -12.61
N CYS A 57 1.81 -2.39 -12.68
CA CYS A 57 1.20 -1.84 -13.90
C CYS A 57 2.19 -1.81 -15.07
N ARG A 58 3.43 -1.39 -14.82
CA ARG A 58 4.49 -1.42 -15.82
C ARG A 58 4.68 -2.82 -16.40
N ARG A 59 4.67 -3.85 -15.57
CA ARG A 59 4.82 -5.24 -16.00
C ARG A 59 3.61 -5.73 -16.78
N LEU A 60 2.40 -5.46 -16.28
CA LEU A 60 1.15 -5.81 -16.96
C LEU A 60 1.10 -5.20 -18.36
N MET A 61 1.37 -3.91 -18.49
CA MET A 61 1.38 -3.21 -19.79
C MET A 61 2.44 -3.74 -20.75
N ARG A 62 3.60 -4.17 -20.23
CA ARG A 62 4.68 -4.74 -21.05
C ARG A 62 4.34 -6.15 -21.55
N GLU A 63 3.83 -7.01 -20.67
CA GLU A 63 3.59 -8.42 -20.98
C GLU A 63 2.27 -8.63 -21.73
N ARG A 64 1.28 -7.77 -21.47
CA ARG A 64 -0.07 -7.86 -22.02
C ARG A 64 -0.68 -6.46 -22.23
N PRO A 65 -0.24 -5.74 -23.28
CA PRO A 65 -0.71 -4.38 -23.56
C PRO A 65 -2.20 -4.30 -23.92
N ASP A 66 -2.83 -5.43 -24.22
CA ASP A 66 -4.25 -5.56 -24.54
C ASP A 66 -5.17 -5.61 -23.29
N ILE A 67 -4.60 -5.77 -22.10
CA ILE A 67 -5.38 -5.87 -20.86
C ILE A 67 -5.83 -4.47 -20.40
N PRO A 68 -7.13 -4.27 -20.12
CA PRO A 68 -7.59 -3.10 -19.38
C PRO A 68 -7.05 -3.16 -17.95
N VAL A 69 -6.22 -2.20 -17.58
CA VAL A 69 -5.65 -2.06 -16.22
C VAL A 69 -6.02 -0.69 -15.68
N PHE A 70 -6.87 -0.67 -14.66
CA PHE A 70 -7.17 0.54 -13.89
C PHE A 70 -6.79 0.29 -12.43
N THR A 71 -6.11 1.24 -11.82
CA THR A 71 -5.73 1.17 -10.41
C THR A 71 -6.71 1.95 -9.55
N ILE A 72 -7.21 1.36 -8.48
CA ILE A 72 -7.92 2.05 -7.39
C ILE A 72 -7.05 1.85 -6.14
N HIS A 73 -6.14 2.81 -5.87
CA HIS A 73 -5.10 2.65 -4.85
C HIS A 73 -4.31 1.34 -5.02
N ASP A 74 -4.52 0.40 -4.10
CA ASP A 74 -3.90 -0.92 -3.99
C ASP A 74 -4.72 -2.03 -4.70
N SER A 75 -5.69 -1.65 -5.51
CA SER A 75 -6.54 -2.58 -6.26
C SER A 75 -6.35 -2.42 -7.77
N ILE A 76 -6.45 -3.54 -8.50
CA ILE A 76 -6.44 -3.55 -9.96
C ILE A 76 -7.81 -3.99 -10.47
N LEU A 77 -8.46 -3.12 -11.23
CA LEU A 77 -9.66 -3.42 -11.99
C LEU A 77 -9.26 -3.87 -13.40
N THR A 78 -9.78 -5.04 -13.79
CA THR A 78 -9.58 -5.64 -15.11
C THR A 78 -10.80 -6.47 -15.52
N THR A 79 -10.77 -7.09 -16.69
CA THR A 79 -11.84 -7.99 -17.14
C THR A 79 -11.60 -9.43 -16.65
N ARG A 80 -12.69 -10.17 -16.43
CA ARG A 80 -12.68 -11.53 -15.85
C ARG A 80 -11.62 -12.48 -16.47
N PRO A 81 -11.42 -12.53 -17.80
CA PRO A 81 -10.43 -13.43 -18.40
C PRO A 81 -8.98 -13.15 -17.95
N PHE A 82 -8.69 -11.93 -17.52
CA PHE A 82 -7.35 -11.50 -17.13
C PHE A 82 -7.07 -11.57 -15.63
N VAL A 83 -8.09 -11.81 -14.81
CA VAL A 83 -7.95 -11.89 -13.35
C VAL A 83 -6.85 -12.88 -12.93
N PRO A 84 -6.77 -14.13 -13.44
CA PRO A 84 -5.72 -15.06 -13.03
C PRO A 84 -4.31 -14.57 -13.38
N PHE A 85 -4.16 -13.89 -14.52
CA PHE A 85 -2.87 -13.32 -14.94
C PHE A 85 -2.46 -12.15 -14.05
N VAL A 86 -3.39 -11.22 -13.80
CA VAL A 86 -3.15 -10.07 -12.93
C VAL A 86 -2.80 -10.50 -11.51
N GLU A 87 -3.53 -11.48 -10.96
CA GLU A 87 -3.25 -12.03 -9.64
C GLU A 87 -1.86 -12.69 -9.58
N GLY A 88 -1.48 -13.43 -10.62
CA GLY A 88 -0.14 -14.02 -10.74
C GLY A 88 0.98 -12.96 -10.73
N VAL A 89 0.80 -11.86 -11.46
CA VAL A 89 1.75 -10.74 -11.47
C VAL A 89 1.80 -10.08 -10.09
N LEU A 90 0.66 -9.76 -9.48
CA LEU A 90 0.60 -9.20 -8.13
C LEU A 90 1.35 -10.08 -7.13
N ARG A 91 1.03 -11.38 -7.07
CA ARG A 91 1.70 -12.34 -6.18
C ARG A 91 3.21 -12.31 -6.35
N ASN A 92 3.69 -12.32 -7.59
CA ASN A 92 5.11 -12.30 -7.88
C ASN A 92 5.77 -10.99 -7.43
N GLU A 93 5.16 -9.83 -7.72
CA GLU A 93 5.75 -8.54 -7.35
C GLU A 93 5.79 -8.33 -5.83
N PHE A 94 4.77 -8.78 -5.09
CA PHE A 94 4.73 -8.77 -3.62
C PHE A 94 5.74 -9.75 -2.99
N GLU A 95 5.96 -10.92 -3.60
CA GLU A 95 6.94 -11.88 -3.11
C GLU A 95 8.37 -11.32 -3.16
N GLN A 96 8.70 -10.49 -4.15
CA GLN A 96 10.01 -9.83 -4.23
C GLN A 96 10.29 -8.86 -3.06
N ILE A 97 9.26 -8.38 -2.37
CA ILE A 97 9.41 -7.55 -1.16
C ILE A 97 9.20 -8.35 0.13
N GLY A 98 9.14 -9.68 0.03
CA GLY A 98 8.98 -10.58 1.17
C GLY A 98 7.58 -10.59 1.78
N VAL A 99 6.56 -10.13 1.04
CA VAL A 99 5.18 -10.03 1.51
C VAL A 99 4.30 -11.02 0.75
N ARG A 100 3.41 -11.71 1.47
CA ARG A 100 2.38 -12.60 0.88
C ARG A 100 0.99 -12.07 1.25
N PRO A 101 0.38 -11.23 0.40
CA PRO A 101 -0.93 -10.67 0.69
C PRO A 101 -2.05 -11.70 0.45
N ALA A 102 -3.17 -11.49 1.14
CA ALA A 102 -4.45 -12.08 0.76
C ALA A 102 -5.11 -11.15 -0.26
N PHE A 103 -5.50 -11.68 -1.41
CA PHE A 103 -6.24 -10.93 -2.42
C PHE A 103 -7.73 -11.28 -2.32
N GLU A 104 -8.57 -10.26 -2.42
CA GLU A 104 -10.02 -10.39 -2.56
C GLU A 104 -10.40 -10.01 -3.99
N GLN A 105 -11.34 -10.75 -4.57
CA GLN A 105 -11.86 -10.48 -5.91
C GLN A 105 -13.29 -9.99 -5.78
N GLU A 106 -13.58 -8.83 -6.38
CA GLU A 106 -14.92 -8.23 -6.40
C GLU A 106 -15.41 -8.05 -7.83
N GLU A 107 -16.65 -8.44 -8.11
CA GLU A 107 -17.28 -8.24 -9.43
C GLU A 107 -18.13 -6.97 -9.45
N TYR A 108 -17.74 -5.99 -10.25
CA TYR A 108 -18.53 -4.80 -10.53
C TYR A 108 -19.55 -5.11 -11.65
N ARG A 109 -20.83 -4.84 -11.39
CA ARG A 109 -21.96 -5.05 -12.32
C ARG A 109 -22.59 -3.74 -12.74
#